data_AF-A0A4Q3PG27-F1
#
_entry.id   AF-A0A4Q3PG27-F1
#
_cell.length_a   1.000
_cell.length_b   1.000
_cell.length_c   1.000
_cell.angle_alpha   90.00
_cell.angle_beta   90.00
_cell.angle_gamma   90.00
#
_symmetry.space_group_name_H-M   'P 1'
#
loop_
_entity.id
_entity.type
_entity.pdbx_description
1 polymer ?
#
loop_
_entity_poly.entity_id
_entity_poly.type
_entity_poly.pdbx_seq_one_letter_code
_entity_poly.pdbx_strand_id
1 'polypeptide(L)' 'MLKNPDFKAYAQAFGGHGERVERTEEFAPALARARASGLPCVLHCLLDAQAITPTGTLDGIRDAALARQR' A
#
# COMPACT_ATOMS: atom_id res chain seq x y z
N MET A 1 7.67 0.77 -18.53
CA MET A 1 6.56 0.33 -17.66
C MET A 1 7.13 0.20 -16.26
N LEU A 2 6.63 0.97 -15.30
CA LEU A 2 7.13 0.94 -13.93
C LEU A 2 6.66 -0.36 -13.25
N LYS A 3 7.58 -1.14 -12.69
CA LYS A 3 7.27 -2.33 -11.90
C LYS A 3 7.82 -2.14 -10.50
N ASN A 4 6.97 -2.31 -9.50
CA ASN A 4 7.42 -2.29 -8.12
C ASN A 4 8.30 -3.52 -7.84
N PRO A 5 9.42 -3.36 -7.10
CA PRO A 5 10.18 -4.50 -6.61
C PRO A 5 9.41 -5.25 -5.52
N ASP A 6 9.91 -6.42 -5.12
CA ASP A 6 9.45 -7.06 -3.90
C ASP A 6 9.95 -6.26 -2.69
N PHE A 7 9.10 -5.35 -2.19
CA PHE A 7 9.43 -4.51 -1.04
C PHE A 7 9.61 -5.29 0.26
N LYS A 8 9.00 -6.48 0.40
CA LYS A 8 9.21 -7.35 1.56
C LYS A 8 10.65 -7.87 1.52
N ALA A 9 11.06 -8.45 0.39
CA ALA A 9 12.43 -8.93 0.21
C ALA A 9 13.45 -7.79 0.32
N TYR A 10 13.10 -6.61 -0.18
CA TYR A 10 13.92 -5.41 -0.07
C TYR A 10 14.20 -5.04 1.39
N ALA A 11 13.16 -4.96 2.24
CA ALA A 11 13.36 -4.70 3.68
C ALA A 11 14.28 -5.74 4.34
N GLN A 12 14.08 -7.01 4.02
CA GLN A 12 14.87 -8.11 4.57
C GLN A 12 16.34 -8.06 4.13
N ALA A 13 16.63 -7.64 2.90
CA ALA A 13 17.99 -7.52 2.37
C ALA A 13 18.84 -6.50 3.15
N PHE A 14 18.23 -5.51 3.79
CA PHE A 14 18.89 -4.52 4.64
C PHE A 14 18.81 -4.87 6.15
N GLY A 15 18.42 -6.10 6.49
CA GLY A 15 18.30 -6.55 7.88
C GLY A 15 17.04 -6.05 8.60
N GLY A 16 16.07 -5.51 7.86
CA GLY A 16 14.78 -5.07 8.38
C GLY A 16 13.69 -6.15 8.34
N HIS A 17 12.51 -5.80 8.86
CA HIS A 17 11.31 -6.64 8.80
C HIS A 17 10.45 -6.27 7.57
N GLY A 18 10.10 -7.25 6.75
CA GLY A 18 9.28 -7.05 5.56
C GLY A 18 8.01 -7.90 5.60
N GLU A 19 6.86 -7.29 5.32
CA GLU A 19 5.61 -8.03 5.04
C GLU A 19 4.90 -7.50 3.81
N ARG A 20 4.12 -8.38 3.18
CA ARG A 20 3.20 -8.06 2.10
C ARG A 20 1.79 -8.30 2.61
N VAL A 21 0.93 -7.30 2.46
CA VAL A 21 -0.45 -7.28 2.98
C VAL A 21 -1.36 -7.13 1.77
N GLU A 22 -2.17 -8.15 1.49
CA GLU A 22 -3.03 -8.19 0.30
C GLU A 22 -4.49 -7.89 0.64
N ARG A 23 -4.89 -8.07 1.90
CA ARG A 23 -6.25 -7.82 2.38
C ARG A 23 -6.26 -6.96 3.65
N THR A 24 -7.35 -6.22 3.85
CA THR A 24 -7.52 -5.28 4.96
C THR A 24 -7.35 -5.95 6.33
N GLU A 25 -7.90 -7.14 6.51
CA GLU A 25 -7.84 -7.91 7.76
C GLU A 25 -6.43 -8.42 8.11
N GLU A 26 -5.52 -8.46 7.13
CA GLU A 26 -4.13 -8.87 7.34
C GLU A 26 -3.27 -7.74 7.91
N PHE A 27 -3.73 -6.49 7.81
CA PHE A 27 -2.94 -5.32 8.19
C PHE A 27 -2.65 -5.28 9.70
N ALA A 28 -3.69 -5.37 10.54
CA ALA A 28 -3.54 -5.30 11.99
C ALA A 28 -2.57 -6.38 12.54
N PRO A 29 -2.68 -7.67 12.18
CA PRO A 29 -1.73 -8.68 12.64
C PRO A 29 -0.31 -8.48 12.04
N ALA A 30 -0.17 -8.01 10.80
CA ALA A 30 1.13 -7.69 10.22
C ALA A 30 1.84 -6.53 10.95
N LEU A 31 1.08 -5.48 11.30
CA LEU A 31 1.60 -4.37 12.08
C LEU A 31 2.06 -4.80 13.47
N ALA A 32 1.31 -5.70 14.12
CA ALA A 32 1.70 -6.25 15.43
C ALA A 32 3.03 -7.01 15.36
N ARG A 33 3.20 -7.90 14.36
CA ARG A 33 4.47 -8.62 14.13
C ARG A 33 5.62 -7.68 13.79
N ALA A 34 5.40 -6.69 12.93
CA ALA A 34 6.41 -5.71 12.57
C ALA A 34 6.89 -4.90 13.79
N ARG A 35 5.97 -4.46 14.66
CA ARG A 35 6.33 -3.77 15.91
C ARG A 35 7.08 -4.69 16.89
N ALA A 36 6.64 -5.93 17.03
CA ALA A 36 7.29 -6.91 17.89
C ALA A 36 8.71 -7.26 17.43
N SER A 37 9.02 -7.12 16.13
CA SER A 37 10.37 -7.39 15.60
C SER A 37 11.45 -6.46 16.15
N GLY A 38 11.10 -5.23 16.55
CA GLY A 38 12.06 -4.21 16.96
C GLY A 38 13.00 -3.71 15.84
N LEU A 39 12.75 -4.10 14.59
CA LEU A 39 13.57 -3.73 13.42
C LEU A 39 12.93 -2.59 12.62
N PRO A 40 13.72 -1.83 11.83
CA PRO A 40 13.18 -1.03 10.74
C PRO A 40 12.31 -1.92 9.84
N CYS A 41 11.10 -1.48 9.50
CA CYS A 41 10.12 -2.34 8.85
C CYS A 41 9.42 -1.70 7.65
N VAL A 42 9.07 -2.54 6.67
CA VAL A 42 8.27 -2.18 5.50
C VAL A 42 7.05 -3.11 5.42
N LEU A 43 5.86 -2.52 5.41
CA LEU A 43 4.61 -3.20 5.13
C LEU A 43 4.13 -2.78 3.73
N HIS A 44 4.22 -3.69 2.76
CA HIS A 44 3.72 -3.46 1.41
C HIS A 44 2.22 -3.77 1.36
N CYS A 45 1.40 -2.74 1.65
CA CYS A 45 -0.05 -2.82 1.57
C CYS A 45 -0.52 -2.64 0.13
N LEU A 46 -1.19 -3.64 -0.42
CA LEU A 46 -1.78 -3.55 -1.75
C LEU A 46 -3.12 -2.84 -1.66
N LEU A 47 -3.29 -1.86 -2.54
CA LEU A 47 -4.52 -1.11 -2.69
C LEU A 47 -5.00 -1.24 -4.13
N ASP A 48 -6.29 -1.04 -4.32
CA ASP A 48 -6.86 -0.86 -5.65
C ASP A 48 -6.17 0.33 -6.34
N ALA A 49 -5.78 0.14 -7.60
CA ALA A 49 -5.17 1.20 -8.41
C ALA A 49 -6.10 2.41 -8.60
N GLN A 50 -7.41 2.23 -8.45
CA GLN A 50 -8.40 3.31 -8.48
C GLN A 50 -8.42 4.13 -7.20
N ALA A 51 -8.05 3.57 -6.05
CA ALA A 51 -8.09 4.27 -4.77
C ALA A 51 -6.94 5.30 -4.69
N ILE A 52 -7.30 6.58 -4.59
CA ILE A 52 -6.32 7.70 -4.57
C ILE A 52 -6.42 8.53 -3.29
N THR A 53 -7.61 8.62 -2.71
CA THR A 53 -7.85 9.19 -1.37
C THR A 53 -8.72 8.23 -0.57
N PRO A 54 -8.84 8.39 0.77
CA PRO A 54 -9.67 7.50 1.59
C PRO A 54 -11.16 7.44 1.17
N THR A 55 -11.64 8.45 0.44
CA THR A 55 -13.05 8.58 0.05
C THR A 55 -13.25 8.75 -1.46
N GLY A 56 -12.20 8.63 -2.27
CA GLY A 56 -12.24 8.98 -3.68
C GLY A 56 -11.44 8.04 -4.57
N THR A 57 -11.93 7.89 -5.81
CA THR A 57 -11.27 7.14 -6.86
C THR A 57 -10.73 8.05 -7.96
N LEU A 58 -9.72 7.58 -8.70
CA LEU A 58 -9.19 8.29 -9.87
C LEU A 58 -10.29 8.54 -10.91
N ASP A 59 -11.12 7.55 -11.20
CA ASP A 59 -12.24 7.70 -12.13
C ASP A 59 -13.27 8.72 -11.63
N GLY A 60 -13.60 8.72 -10.32
CA GLY A 60 -14.51 9.73 -9.76
C GLY A 60 -13.98 11.15 -9.88
N ILE A 61 -12.67 11.35 -9.69
CA ILE A 61 -12.02 12.67 -9.92
C ILE A 61 -12.11 13.06 -11.39
N ARG A 62 -11.87 12.11 -12.31
CA ARG A 62 -11.93 12.35 -13.75
C ARG A 62 -13.34 12.74 -14.19
N ASP A 63 -14.36 12.03 -13.73
CA ASP A 63 -15.75 12.29 -14.07
C ASP A 63 -16.21 13.67 -13.57
N ALA A 64 -15.87 14.03 -12.33
CA ALA A 64 -16.19 15.34 -11.77
C ALA A 64 -15.52 16.49 -12.55
N ALA A 65 -14.27 16.30 -13.01
CA ALA A 65 -13.56 17.28 -13.83
C ALA A 65 -14.23 17.47 -15.20
N LEU A 66 -14.64 16.38 -15.86
CA LEU A 66 -15.34 16.43 -17.15
C LEU A 66 -16.72 17.09 -17.04
N ALA A 67 -17.46 16.84 -15.96
CA ALA A 67 -18.77 17.46 -15.73
C ALA A 67 -18.69 18.98 -15.57
N ARG A 68 -17.59 19.50 -15.03
CA ARG A 68 -17.37 20.94 -14.78
C ARG A 68 -16.89 21.72 -16.03
N GLN A 69 -16.49 21.02 -17.09
CA GLN A 69 -16.12 21.62 -18.38
C GLN A 69 -17.31 21.75 -19.34
N ARG A 70 -18.45 21.14 -19.01
CA ARG A 70 -19.72 21.26 -19.73
C ARG A 70 -20.52 22.44 -19.20
#